data_AF-A0A3P3U4D1-F1
#
_entry.id   AF-A0A3P3U4D1-F1
#
_cell.length_a   1.000
_cell.length_b   1.000
_cell.length_c   1.000
_cell.angle_alpha   90.00
_cell.angle_beta   90.00
_cell.angle_gamma   90.00
#
_symmetry.space_group_name_H-M   'P 1'
#
loop_
_entity.id
_entity.type
_entity.pdbx_description
1 polymer ?
#
loop_
_entity_poly.entity_id
_entity_poly.type
_entity_poly.pdbx_seq_one_letter_code
_entity_poly.pdbx_strand_id
1 'polypeptide(L)'
;MDKCLYQDHDWRERVKKQNEVEEIRRPVPHSSGTNATSITLPRNTCDCYHHIYDPLRFPYRPEDRRGQPSATVQDYRKLQTRLGTTRNVIVTPSAYGTDNRCTLDALLQMGSRARAVVVVDQDVTKAELSYMHDIGVRGVRFNISMGDPRMLR
;
A
#
# COMPACT_ATOMS: atom_id res chain seq x y z
N MET A 1 48.41 -19.49 29.64
CA MET A 1 47.60 -19.73 28.42
C MET A 1 46.18 -19.31 28.74
N ASP A 2 45.93 -18.00 28.67
CA ASP A 2 44.63 -17.42 29.00
C ASP A 2 43.68 -17.62 27.84
N LYS A 3 42.70 -18.51 28.05
CA LYS A 3 41.56 -18.62 27.14
C LYS A 3 40.71 -17.37 27.34
N CYS A 4 40.84 -16.42 26.42
CA CYS A 4 39.92 -15.32 26.22
C CYS A 4 38.52 -15.89 25.99
N LEU A 5 37.71 -15.94 27.04
CA LEU A 5 36.28 -16.26 26.96
C LEU A 5 35.53 -14.94 26.78
N TYR A 6 35.60 -14.38 25.57
CA TYR A 6 34.66 -13.35 25.14
C TYR A 6 33.36 -14.08 24.72
N GLN A 7 32.28 -13.90 25.48
CA GLN A 7 31.00 -14.54 25.19
C GLN A 7 30.43 -14.00 23.88
N ASP A 8 30.39 -14.87 22.89
CA ASP A 8 30.22 -14.60 21.47
C ASP A 8 28.74 -14.46 21.03
N HIS A 9 27.87 -13.97 21.92
CA HIS A 9 26.43 -13.80 21.65
C HIS A 9 26.04 -12.41 21.13
N ASP A 10 26.87 -11.41 21.41
CA ASP A 10 26.58 -10.00 21.18
C ASP A 10 26.86 -9.57 19.72
N TRP A 11 27.83 -10.19 19.04
CA TRP A 11 28.17 -9.81 17.66
C TRP A 11 27.08 -10.16 16.65
N ARG A 12 26.36 -11.28 16.82
CA ARG A 12 25.28 -11.70 15.92
C ARG A 12 24.11 -10.72 15.97
N GLU A 13 23.74 -10.26 17.16
CA GLU A 13 22.67 -9.29 17.34
C GLU A 13 23.07 -7.91 16.80
N ARG A 14 24.33 -7.49 16.97
CA ARG A 14 24.85 -6.27 16.33
C ARG A 14 24.80 -6.34 14.81
N VAL A 15 25.25 -7.44 14.21
CA VAL A 15 25.21 -7.65 12.76
C VAL A 15 23.76 -7.66 12.24
N LYS A 16 22.83 -8.31 12.93
CA LYS A 16 21.40 -8.27 12.58
C LYS A 16 20.85 -6.84 12.60
N LYS A 17 21.11 -6.11 13.67
CA LYS A 17 20.65 -4.73 13.83
C LYS A 17 21.26 -3.80 12.78
N GLN A 18 22.53 -4.01 12.43
CA GLN A 18 23.20 -3.26 11.37
C GLN A 18 22.60 -3.58 9.99
N ASN A 19 22.35 -4.86 9.70
CA ASN A 19 21.70 -5.28 8.46
C ASN A 19 20.27 -4.72 8.34
N GLU A 20 19.51 -4.71 9.44
CA GLU A 20 18.16 -4.12 9.49
C GLU A 20 18.20 -2.61 9.22
N VAL A 21 19.15 -1.88 9.82
CA VAL A 21 19.34 -0.45 9.57
C VAL A 21 19.76 -0.18 8.13
N GLU A 22 20.64 -0.99 7.55
CA GLU A 22 21.02 -0.88 6.15
C GLU A 22 19.86 -1.18 5.20
N GLU A 23 19.03 -2.18 5.51
CA GLU A 23 17.85 -2.54 4.73
C GLU A 23 16.81 -1.40 4.73
N ILE A 24 16.54 -0.79 5.89
CA ILE A 24 15.62 0.34 6.04
C ILE A 24 16.08 1.57 5.26
N ARG A 25 17.41 1.77 5.14
CA ARG A 25 18.00 2.93 4.45
C ARG A 25 18.07 2.77 2.93
N ARG A 26 17.67 1.63 2.37
CA ARG A 26 17.67 1.44 0.91
C ARG A 26 16.66 2.36 0.22
N PRO A 27 16.94 2.82 -1.00
CA PRO A 27 15.95 3.50 -1.83
C PRO A 27 14.71 2.63 -1.99
N VAL A 28 13.55 3.22 -1.74
CA VAL A 28 12.25 2.58 -1.96
C VAL A 28 11.64 3.15 -3.24
N PRO A 29 11.16 2.30 -4.18
CA PRO A 29 10.50 2.78 -5.39
C PRO A 29 9.36 3.76 -5.09
N HIS A 30 9.15 4.75 -5.97
CA HIS A 30 8.09 5.75 -5.87
C HIS A 30 8.09 6.56 -4.56
N SER A 31 9.25 6.66 -3.91
CA SER A 31 9.42 7.42 -2.69
C SER A 31 10.71 8.21 -2.70
N SER A 32 10.68 9.40 -2.11
CA SER A 32 11.86 10.21 -1.86
C SER A 32 12.43 9.94 -0.48
N GLY A 33 13.70 10.32 -0.29
CA GLY A 33 14.42 10.13 0.97
C GLY A 33 14.79 8.67 1.25
N THR A 34 15.73 8.49 2.18
CA THR A 34 16.25 7.18 2.64
C THR A 34 16.35 7.11 4.17
N ASN A 35 15.97 8.18 4.87
CA ASN A 35 16.03 8.24 6.32
C ASN A 35 14.98 7.30 6.93
N ALA A 36 15.38 6.60 7.99
CA ALA A 36 14.42 5.95 8.88
C ALA A 36 13.56 7.00 9.60
N THR A 37 12.39 6.59 10.08
CA THR A 37 11.55 7.46 10.90
C THR A 37 12.30 7.92 12.15
N SER A 38 12.36 9.22 12.40
CA SER A 38 13.00 9.80 13.60
C SER A 38 12.18 9.59 14.88
N ILE A 39 10.92 9.16 14.73
CA ILE A 39 10.00 8.85 15.81
C ILE A 39 9.63 7.37 15.78
N THR A 40 9.44 6.77 16.96
CA THR A 40 8.83 5.45 17.07
C THR A 40 7.32 5.59 16.92
N LEU A 41 6.75 4.95 15.90
CA LEU A 41 5.31 4.96 15.70
C LEU A 41 4.59 4.13 16.77
N PRO A 42 3.40 4.54 17.22
CA PRO A 42 2.55 3.70 18.06
C PRO A 42 2.26 2.35 17.41
N ARG A 43 2.03 1.33 18.24
CA ARG A 43 1.61 0.00 17.76
C ARG A 43 0.34 0.15 16.92
N ASN A 44 0.25 -0.62 15.84
CA ASN A 44 -0.88 -0.61 14.92
C ASN A 44 -1.09 0.71 14.15
N THR A 45 -0.05 1.55 13.99
CA THR A 45 -0.16 2.73 13.12
C THR A 45 -0.61 2.32 11.71
N CYS A 46 -1.56 3.08 11.16
CA CYS A 46 -2.18 2.84 9.87
C CYS A 46 -1.76 3.93 8.88
N ASP A 47 -1.30 3.52 7.71
CA ASP A 47 -1.26 4.39 6.54
C ASP A 47 -2.66 4.42 5.90
N CYS A 48 -3.38 5.51 6.10
CA CYS A 48 -4.79 5.60 5.75
C CYS A 48 -5.05 5.95 4.27
N TYR A 49 -4.02 6.18 3.46
CA TYR A 49 -4.23 6.56 2.08
C TYR A 49 -3.02 6.27 1.19
N HIS A 50 -3.11 5.22 0.38
CA HIS A 50 -2.17 4.97 -0.70
C HIS A 50 -2.84 4.30 -1.91
N HIS A 51 -2.10 4.20 -3.01
CA HIS A 51 -2.57 3.61 -4.26
C HIS A 51 -1.63 2.49 -4.71
N ILE A 52 -2.20 1.47 -5.33
CA ILE A 52 -1.47 0.44 -6.06
C ILE A 52 -1.73 0.62 -7.56
N TYR A 53 -0.68 0.50 -8.36
CA TYR A 53 -0.72 0.56 -9.82
C TYR A 53 -0.06 -0.70 -10.38
N ASP A 54 -0.78 -1.45 -11.20
CA ASP A 54 -0.27 -2.62 -11.92
C ASP A 54 -0.90 -2.68 -13.34
N PRO A 55 -0.51 -1.74 -14.23
CA PRO A 55 -1.08 -1.62 -15.57
C PRO A 55 -0.84 -2.83 -16.48
N LEU A 56 0.15 -3.67 -16.14
CA LEU A 56 0.47 -4.88 -16.91
C LEU A 56 -0.60 -5.96 -16.71
N ARG A 57 -1.14 -6.09 -15.49
CA ARG A 57 -2.20 -7.05 -15.17
C ARG A 57 -3.60 -6.45 -15.27
N PHE A 58 -3.73 -5.16 -14.98
CA PHE A 58 -5.00 -4.44 -14.95
C PHE A 58 -4.85 -3.16 -15.77
N PRO A 59 -5.34 -3.12 -17.03
CA PRO A 59 -5.20 -1.93 -17.87
C PRO A 59 -5.86 -0.69 -17.24
N TYR A 60 -5.28 0.49 -17.49
CA TYR A 60 -5.95 1.75 -17.17
C TYR A 60 -7.21 1.95 -18.00
N ARG A 61 -8.12 2.79 -17.51
CA ARG A 61 -9.28 3.21 -18.31
C ARG A 61 -8.81 3.95 -19.57
N PRO A 62 -9.52 3.85 -20.70
CA PRO A 62 -9.10 4.44 -21.97
C PRO A 62 -8.81 5.95 -21.91
N GLU A 63 -9.49 6.67 -21.03
CA GLU A 63 -9.36 8.13 -20.90
C GLU A 63 -8.14 8.55 -20.06
N ASP A 64 -7.49 7.63 -19.35
CA ASP A 64 -6.32 7.96 -18.53
C ASP A 64 -5.06 8.09 -19.40
N ARG A 65 -4.62 9.34 -19.60
CA ARG A 65 -3.41 9.68 -20.37
C ARG A 65 -2.18 9.91 -19.51
N ARG A 66 -2.28 9.71 -18.19
CA ARG A 66 -1.19 10.03 -17.25
C ARG A 66 -0.10 8.98 -17.24
N GLY A 67 -0.44 7.73 -17.55
CA GLY A 67 0.54 6.66 -17.73
C GLY A 67 1.41 6.43 -16.49
N GLN A 68 0.78 6.40 -15.31
CA GLN A 68 1.52 6.17 -14.06
C GLN A 68 2.32 4.87 -14.15
N PRO A 69 3.57 4.84 -13.64
CA PRO A 69 4.37 3.63 -13.64
C PRO A 69 3.77 2.57 -12.70
N SER A 70 4.17 1.32 -12.88
CA SER A 70 3.80 0.24 -11.96
C SER A 70 4.35 0.51 -10.56
N ALA A 71 3.47 0.46 -9.56
CA ALA A 71 3.74 0.64 -8.14
C ALA A 71 2.99 -0.46 -7.37
N THR A 72 3.68 -1.58 -7.17
CA THR A 72 3.06 -2.85 -6.76
C THR A 72 2.89 -2.97 -5.25
N VAL A 73 2.16 -4.00 -4.79
CA VAL A 73 2.11 -4.39 -3.37
C VAL A 73 3.50 -4.66 -2.81
N GLN A 74 4.40 -5.25 -3.61
CA GLN A 74 5.78 -5.52 -3.18
C GLN A 74 6.56 -4.23 -2.93
N ASP A 75 6.35 -3.20 -3.77
CA ASP A 75 6.99 -1.90 -3.59
C ASP A 75 6.42 -1.18 -2.37
N TYR A 76 5.10 -1.23 -2.18
CA TYR A 76 4.46 -0.68 -1.00
C TYR A 76 4.96 -1.33 0.29
N ARG A 77 5.16 -2.65 0.33
CA ARG A 77 5.69 -3.34 1.53
C ARG A 77 7.07 -2.82 1.94
N LYS A 78 7.93 -2.47 0.99
CA LYS A 78 9.24 -1.84 1.30
C LYS A 78 9.03 -0.48 1.96
N LEU A 79 8.10 0.32 1.44
CA LEU A 79 7.73 1.62 2.04
C LEU A 79 7.12 1.44 3.44
N GLN A 80 6.21 0.49 3.59
CA GLN A 80 5.53 0.17 4.83
C GLN A 80 6.53 -0.21 5.94
N THR A 81 7.50 -1.07 5.62
CA THR A 81 8.60 -1.43 6.53
C THR A 81 9.42 -0.21 6.92
N ARG A 82 9.82 0.62 5.94
CA ARG A 82 10.62 1.82 6.21
C ARG A 82 9.89 2.84 7.08
N LEU A 83 8.58 3.00 6.87
CA LEU A 83 7.74 3.90 7.66
C LEU A 83 7.36 3.29 9.03
N GLY A 84 7.46 1.98 9.22
CA GLY A 84 7.06 1.30 10.46
C GLY A 84 5.55 1.19 10.66
N THR A 85 4.74 1.43 9.62
CA THR A 85 3.29 1.21 9.70
C THR A 85 2.98 -0.28 9.60
N THR A 86 1.83 -0.70 10.14
CA THR A 86 1.46 -2.12 10.17
C THR A 86 0.09 -2.40 9.60
N ARG A 87 -0.74 -1.36 9.45
CA ARG A 87 -2.03 -1.40 8.77
C ARG A 87 -2.02 -0.42 7.61
N ASN A 88 -2.88 -0.65 6.63
CA ASN A 88 -3.03 0.30 5.53
C ASN A 88 -4.44 0.31 4.94
N VAL A 89 -4.75 1.39 4.20
CA VAL A 89 -5.97 1.53 3.42
C VAL A 89 -5.59 1.81 1.97
N ILE A 90 -5.95 0.89 1.08
CA ILE A 90 -5.73 1.00 -0.36
C ILE A 90 -6.93 1.73 -0.96
N VAL A 91 -6.69 2.81 -1.69
CA VAL A 91 -7.75 3.58 -2.34
C VAL A 91 -7.66 3.37 -3.85
N THR A 92 -8.78 3.05 -4.52
CA THR A 92 -8.78 2.91 -5.98
C THR A 92 -8.35 4.23 -6.64
N PRO A 93 -7.24 4.24 -7.41
CA PRO A 93 -6.80 5.44 -8.11
C PRO A 93 -7.72 5.73 -9.30
N SER A 94 -7.86 7.01 -9.66
CA SER A 94 -8.78 7.40 -10.75
C SER A 94 -8.35 6.90 -12.13
N ALA A 95 -7.12 6.40 -12.28
CA ALA A 95 -6.65 5.76 -13.51
C ALA A 95 -7.40 4.48 -13.87
N TYR A 96 -8.03 3.81 -12.88
CA TYR A 96 -8.84 2.61 -13.13
C TYR A 96 -10.35 2.88 -13.21
N GLY A 97 -10.80 4.10 -12.91
CA GLY A 97 -12.23 4.41 -12.88
C GLY A 97 -12.97 3.54 -11.86
N THR A 98 -14.02 2.84 -12.30
CA THR A 98 -14.82 1.90 -11.50
C THR A 98 -14.27 0.47 -11.53
N ASP A 99 -13.20 0.19 -12.28
CA ASP A 99 -12.54 -1.11 -12.26
C ASP A 99 -11.68 -1.26 -11.00
N ASN A 100 -12.23 -1.95 -10.00
CA ASN A 100 -11.55 -2.15 -8.72
C ASN A 100 -10.63 -3.38 -8.70
N ARG A 101 -10.47 -4.12 -9.80
CA ARG A 101 -9.77 -5.42 -9.77
C ARG A 101 -8.34 -5.30 -9.25
N CYS A 102 -7.59 -4.26 -9.64
CA CYS A 102 -6.25 -3.99 -9.12
C CYS A 102 -6.26 -3.76 -7.60
N THR A 103 -7.20 -2.94 -7.10
CA THR A 103 -7.34 -2.64 -5.67
C THR A 103 -7.78 -3.86 -4.86
N LEU A 104 -8.71 -4.67 -5.38
CA LEU A 104 -9.18 -5.88 -4.71
C LEU A 104 -8.09 -6.96 -4.68
N ASP A 105 -7.33 -7.14 -5.76
CA ASP A 105 -6.17 -8.04 -5.79
C ASP A 105 -5.12 -7.60 -4.75
N ALA A 106 -4.82 -6.31 -4.68
CA ALA A 106 -3.90 -5.77 -3.68
C ALA A 106 -4.41 -5.99 -2.24
N LEU A 107 -5.71 -5.81 -1.99
CA LEU A 107 -6.32 -6.05 -0.69
C LEU A 107 -6.12 -7.50 -0.23
N LEU A 108 -6.36 -8.47 -1.13
CA LEU A 108 -6.17 -9.89 -0.86
C LEU A 108 -4.70 -10.21 -0.59
N GLN A 109 -3.77 -9.66 -1.37
CA GLN A 109 -2.34 -9.84 -1.14
C GLN A 109 -1.86 -9.27 0.22
N MET A 110 -2.42 -8.13 0.65
CA MET A 110 -2.04 -7.50 1.92
C MET A 110 -2.70 -8.15 3.14
N GLY A 111 -3.80 -8.88 2.95
CA GLY A 111 -4.44 -9.69 3.97
C GLY A 111 -5.15 -8.87 5.06
N SER A 112 -5.30 -9.47 6.24
CA SER A 112 -6.22 -8.98 7.30
C SER A 112 -5.91 -7.59 7.85
N ARG A 113 -4.70 -7.08 7.64
CA ARG A 113 -4.23 -5.76 8.10
C ARG A 113 -4.51 -4.62 7.12
N ALA A 114 -5.07 -4.92 5.94
CA ALA A 114 -5.47 -3.92 4.96
C ALA A 114 -6.98 -3.75 4.91
N ARG A 115 -7.43 -2.57 4.50
CA ARG A 115 -8.79 -2.29 4.04
C ARG A 115 -8.73 -1.58 2.70
N ALA A 116 -9.85 -1.55 1.99
CA ALA A 116 -9.93 -0.82 0.73
C ALA A 116 -11.08 0.18 0.69
N VAL A 117 -10.85 1.25 -0.07
CA VAL A 117 -11.88 2.19 -0.53
C VAL A 117 -11.98 2.08 -2.04
N VAL A 118 -13.15 1.72 -2.54
CA VAL A 118 -13.41 1.43 -3.95
C VAL A 118 -14.13 2.56 -4.66
N VAL A 119 -14.20 2.53 -5.99
CA VAL A 119 -15.06 3.42 -6.78
C VAL A 119 -16.12 2.56 -7.47
N VAL A 120 -17.38 2.89 -7.30
CA VAL A 120 -18.51 2.10 -7.84
C VAL A 120 -19.31 2.94 -8.82
N ASP A 121 -19.99 2.27 -9.75
CA ASP A 121 -20.96 2.91 -10.64
C ASP A 121 -22.33 3.09 -9.92
N GLN A 122 -23.22 3.87 -10.52
CA GLN A 122 -24.59 4.10 -10.05
C GLN A 122 -25.41 2.80 -10.02
N ASP A 123 -25.11 1.88 -10.92
CA ASP A 123 -25.83 0.60 -11.06
C ASP A 123 -25.29 -0.52 -10.15
N VAL A 124 -24.36 -0.20 -9.23
CA VAL A 124 -23.80 -1.20 -8.31
C VAL A 124 -24.89 -1.83 -7.44
N THR A 125 -24.91 -3.15 -7.38
CA THR A 125 -25.92 -3.89 -6.63
C THR A 125 -25.54 -4.04 -5.15
N LYS A 126 -26.55 -4.26 -4.31
CA LYS A 126 -26.32 -4.61 -2.88
C LYS A 126 -25.50 -5.89 -2.72
N ALA A 127 -25.65 -6.85 -3.65
CA ALA A 127 -24.90 -8.11 -3.62
C ALA A 127 -23.41 -7.86 -3.86
N GLU A 128 -23.05 -7.03 -4.84
CA GLU A 128 -21.66 -6.66 -5.12
C GLU A 128 -21.04 -5.87 -3.95
N LEU A 129 -21.80 -4.94 -3.36
CA LEU A 129 -21.36 -4.21 -2.16
C LEU A 129 -21.12 -5.15 -0.97
N SER A 130 -21.99 -6.14 -0.78
CA SER A 130 -21.85 -7.13 0.29
C SER A 130 -20.62 -8.01 0.08
N TYR A 131 -20.42 -8.52 -1.15
CA TYR A 131 -19.23 -9.27 -1.51
C TYR A 131 -17.94 -8.47 -1.26
N MET A 132 -17.89 -7.21 -1.73
CA MET A 132 -16.76 -6.32 -1.48
C MET A 132 -16.52 -6.09 0.02
N HIS A 133 -17.60 -5.92 0.80
CA HIS A 133 -17.50 -5.81 2.25
C HIS A 133 -16.87 -7.06 2.88
N ASP A 134 -17.33 -8.25 2.49
CA ASP A 134 -16.87 -9.51 3.06
C ASP A 134 -15.36 -9.72 2.86
N ILE A 135 -14.82 -9.28 1.72
CA ILE A 135 -13.38 -9.38 1.42
C ILE A 135 -12.54 -8.22 2.01
N GLY A 136 -13.16 -7.22 2.64
CA GLY A 136 -12.44 -6.18 3.40
C GLY A 136 -12.57 -4.75 2.88
N VAL A 137 -13.42 -4.47 1.89
CA VAL A 137 -13.74 -3.09 1.48
C VAL A 137 -14.57 -2.42 2.57
N ARG A 138 -14.26 -1.16 2.90
CA ARG A 138 -14.95 -0.41 3.98
C ARG A 138 -15.40 0.99 3.59
N GLY A 139 -15.26 1.38 2.32
CA GLY A 139 -15.77 2.65 1.85
C GLY A 139 -15.82 2.76 0.34
N VAL A 140 -16.52 3.78 -0.12
CA VAL A 140 -16.55 4.21 -1.52
C VAL A 140 -15.95 5.61 -1.64
N ARG A 141 -15.28 5.90 -2.76
CA ARG A 141 -14.71 7.20 -3.06
C ARG A 141 -15.50 7.90 -4.16
N PHE A 142 -15.99 9.10 -3.87
CA PHE A 142 -16.51 10.03 -4.87
C PHE A 142 -15.39 10.96 -5.32
N ASN A 143 -15.04 10.95 -6.60
CA ASN A 143 -14.07 11.90 -7.14
C ASN A 143 -14.79 13.12 -7.71
N ILE A 144 -14.95 14.15 -6.88
CA ILE A 144 -15.57 15.43 -7.25
C ILE A 144 -14.49 16.33 -7.87
N SER A 145 -13.98 15.93 -9.03
CA SER A 145 -13.18 16.83 -9.88
C SER A 145 -14.15 17.56 -10.79
N MET A 146 -14.24 18.90 -10.68
CA MET A 146 -15.10 19.71 -11.55
C MET A 146 -14.77 19.39 -13.03
N GLY A 147 -15.75 18.83 -13.75
CA GLY A 147 -15.60 18.51 -15.18
C GLY A 147 -16.06 17.12 -15.65
N ASP A 148 -16.61 16.23 -14.79
CA ASP A 148 -17.28 15.02 -15.29
C ASP A 148 -18.67 15.37 -15.86
N PRO A 149 -18.89 15.28 -17.18
CA PRO A 149 -20.18 15.64 -17.79
C PRO A 149 -21.33 14.72 -17.33
N ARG A 150 -21.02 13.58 -16.72
CA ARG A 150 -22.03 12.61 -16.22
C ARG A 150 -22.60 12.97 -14.85
N MET A 151 -22.00 13.93 -14.14
CA MET A 151 -22.57 14.46 -12.89
C MET A 151 -23.59 15.60 -13.12
N LEU A 152 -23.86 15.96 -14.38
CA LEU A 152 -24.87 16.95 -14.77
C LEU A 152 -26.22 16.32 -15.21
N ARG A 153 -26.44 15.04 -14.90
CA ARG A 153 -27.73 14.37 -15.16
C ARG A 153 -28.45 14.05 -13.86
#